data_AF-A0AAE4YDI0-F1
#
_entry.id   AF-A0AAE4YDI0-F1
#
_cell.length_a   1.000
_cell.length_b   1.000
_cell.length_c   1.000
_cell.angle_alpha   90.00
_cell.angle_beta   90.00
_cell.angle_gamma   90.00
#
_symmetry.space_group_name_H-M   'P 1'
#
loop_
_entity.id
_entity.type
_entity.pdbx_description
1 polymer ?
#
loop_
_entity_poly.entity_id
_entity_poly.type
_entity_poly.pdbx_seq_one_letter_code
_entity_poly.pdbx_strand_id
1 'polypeptide(L)'
;MRLAPLMMILPLVMPLSARAEGGLPPRLMQVIKADSAAYLQDVAALIASAGSGDAITSDQLAVSIALKRAKARVAVVAPLMAADLNGDGAVTREEMLGAAQALKAEARVRLDRDFGAADADGDGLVTAAEIASRAEEAALSAYGPARLAEVKVLMGFDADADGRVTLDEVRSGVQALVS
;
A
#
# COMPACT_ATOMS: atom_id res chain seq x y z
N MET A 1 15.87 -51.55 -28.55
CA MET A 1 16.18 -50.49 -27.57
C MET A 1 16.96 -49.40 -28.29
N ARG A 2 16.33 -48.28 -28.61
CA ARG A 2 17.01 -47.07 -29.11
C ARG A 2 16.60 -45.93 -28.18
N LEU A 3 17.56 -45.40 -27.41
CA LEU A 3 17.36 -44.21 -26.59
C LEU A 3 17.19 -43.00 -27.52
N ALA A 4 16.09 -42.28 -27.38
CA ALA A 4 15.91 -40.95 -27.97
C ALA A 4 16.63 -39.90 -27.11
N PRO A 5 17.24 -38.87 -27.69
CA PRO A 5 17.97 -37.86 -26.93
C PRO A 5 16.98 -36.92 -26.22
N LEU A 6 17.29 -36.65 -24.95
CA LEU A 6 16.62 -35.68 -24.10
C LEU A 6 16.76 -34.29 -24.73
N MET A 7 15.69 -33.81 -25.39
CA MET A 7 15.58 -32.41 -25.81
C MET A 7 15.42 -31.56 -24.55
N MET A 8 16.53 -30.96 -24.14
CA MET A 8 16.60 -29.94 -23.10
C MET A 8 15.75 -28.75 -23.57
N ILE A 9 14.55 -28.63 -23.02
CA ILE A 9 13.69 -27.46 -23.22
C ILE A 9 14.37 -26.31 -22.49
N LEU A 10 15.16 -25.53 -23.23
CA LEU A 10 15.70 -24.25 -22.78
C LEU A 10 14.50 -23.33 -22.53
N PRO A 11 14.23 -22.85 -21.30
CA PRO A 11 13.17 -21.88 -21.09
C PRO A 11 13.55 -20.64 -21.89
N LEU A 12 12.72 -20.32 -22.88
CA LEU A 12 12.79 -19.10 -23.65
C LEU A 12 12.59 -17.95 -22.66
N VAL A 13 13.69 -17.34 -22.24
CA VAL A 13 13.71 -16.11 -21.44
C VAL A 13 13.10 -15.02 -22.33
N MET A 14 11.78 -14.84 -22.24
CA MET A 14 11.11 -13.74 -22.90
C MET A 14 11.45 -12.46 -22.12
N PRO A 15 11.95 -11.41 -22.81
CA PRO A 15 12.15 -10.12 -22.15
C PRO A 15 10.80 -9.59 -21.67
N LEU A 16 10.82 -8.97 -20.49
CA LEU A 16 9.71 -8.31 -19.79
C LEU A 16 8.89 -7.36 -20.69
N SER A 17 9.44 -6.95 -21.83
CA SER A 17 8.75 -6.21 -22.90
C SER A 17 7.50 -6.90 -23.46
N ALA A 18 7.38 -8.23 -23.36
CA ALA A 18 6.36 -8.99 -24.07
C ALA A 18 5.12 -9.37 -23.24
N ARG A 19 5.12 -9.17 -21.90
CA ARG A 19 4.08 -9.75 -21.02
C ARG A 19 3.26 -8.74 -20.21
N ALA A 20 3.67 -7.48 -20.18
CA ALA A 20 2.82 -6.39 -19.67
C ALA A 20 2.11 -5.73 -20.85
N GLU A 21 0.84 -6.07 -21.10
CA GLU A 21 -0.02 -5.23 -21.93
C GLU A 21 -0.13 -3.84 -21.28
N GLY A 22 0.73 -2.91 -21.69
CA GLY A 22 0.81 -1.55 -21.15
C GLY A 22 2.21 -1.07 -20.74
N GLY A 23 3.22 -1.94 -20.66
CA GLY A 23 4.59 -1.57 -20.24
C GLY A 23 4.68 -1.06 -18.78
N LEU A 24 5.89 -0.73 -18.32
CA LEU A 24 6.08 -0.15 -16.99
C LEU A 24 5.57 1.30 -16.93
N PRO A 25 4.87 1.71 -15.85
CA PRO A 25 4.48 3.09 -15.64
C PRO A 25 5.67 4.05 -15.75
N PRO A 26 5.54 5.22 -16.39
CA PRO A 26 6.66 6.14 -16.62
C PRO A 26 7.42 6.55 -15.35
N ARG A 27 6.71 6.75 -14.24
CA ARG A 27 7.32 7.06 -12.94
C ARG A 27 8.17 5.90 -12.41
N LEU A 28 7.66 4.68 -12.51
CA LEU A 28 8.39 3.50 -12.04
C LEU A 28 9.66 3.29 -12.88
N MET A 29 9.58 3.49 -14.19
CA MET A 29 10.75 3.48 -15.06
C MET A 29 11.79 4.54 -14.65
N GLN A 30 11.35 5.76 -14.34
CA GLN A 30 12.25 6.82 -13.86
C GLN A 30 12.92 6.44 -12.52
N VAL A 31 12.16 5.88 -11.57
CA VAL A 31 12.70 5.43 -10.28
C VAL A 31 13.74 4.33 -10.48
N ILE A 32 13.43 3.30 -11.26
CA ILE A 32 14.33 2.17 -11.53
C ILE A 32 15.62 2.66 -12.22
N LYS A 33 15.51 3.59 -13.19
CA LYS A 33 16.68 4.15 -13.87
C LYS A 33 17.51 5.09 -12.99
N ALA A 34 16.87 5.82 -12.09
CA ALA A 34 17.55 6.74 -11.18
C ALA A 34 18.33 5.98 -10.09
N ASP A 35 17.70 4.97 -9.48
CA ASP A 35 18.31 4.15 -8.44
C ASP A 35 17.68 2.75 -8.38
N SER A 36 18.22 1.84 -9.20
CA SER A 36 17.78 0.45 -9.23
C SER A 36 18.09 -0.29 -7.93
N ALA A 37 19.14 0.09 -7.21
CA ALA A 37 19.53 -0.55 -5.96
C ALA A 37 18.53 -0.21 -4.85
N ALA A 38 18.13 1.06 -4.72
CA ALA A 38 17.09 1.49 -3.79
C ALA A 38 15.75 0.82 -4.10
N TYR A 39 15.38 0.72 -5.38
CA TYR A 39 14.16 0.01 -5.78
C TYR A 39 14.16 -1.46 -5.34
N LEU A 40 15.27 -2.18 -5.52
CA LEU A 40 15.39 -3.57 -5.09
C LEU A 40 15.36 -3.72 -3.56
N GLN A 41 15.88 -2.74 -2.82
CA GLN A 41 15.77 -2.72 -1.36
C GLN A 41 14.31 -2.55 -0.91
N ASP A 42 13.55 -1.66 -1.54
CA ASP A 42 12.13 -1.47 -1.26
C ASP A 42 11.32 -2.75 -1.53
N VAL A 43 11.60 -3.44 -2.64
CA VAL A 43 10.98 -4.72 -2.97
C VAL A 43 11.36 -5.81 -1.98
N ALA A 44 12.65 -5.90 -1.60
CA ALA A 44 13.10 -6.86 -0.60
C ALA A 44 12.41 -6.65 0.76
N ALA A 45 12.26 -5.39 1.19
CA ALA A 45 11.53 -5.06 2.42
C ALA A 45 10.04 -5.42 2.33
N LEU A 46 9.43 -5.25 1.14
CA LEU A 46 8.05 -5.65 0.91
C LEU A 46 7.88 -7.17 0.98
N ILE A 47 8.74 -7.94 0.31
CA ILE A 47 8.74 -9.40 0.36
C ILE A 47 8.95 -9.90 1.79
N ALA A 48 9.93 -9.34 2.51
CA ALA A 48 10.21 -9.71 3.90
C ALA A 48 9.05 -9.42 4.86
N SER A 49 8.27 -8.36 4.61
CA SER A 49 7.19 -7.94 5.51
C SER A 49 5.82 -8.53 5.17
N ALA A 50 5.57 -8.89 3.91
CA ALA A 50 4.25 -9.32 3.44
C ALA A 50 4.26 -10.67 2.71
N GLY A 51 5.41 -11.13 2.23
CA GLY A 51 5.57 -12.39 1.51
C GLY A 51 5.69 -13.61 2.43
N SER A 52 6.11 -14.73 1.84
CA SER A 52 6.43 -15.96 2.55
C SER A 52 7.74 -16.53 2.02
N GLY A 53 8.74 -16.61 2.90
CA GLY A 53 10.11 -16.92 2.52
C GLY A 53 10.73 -15.76 1.74
N ASP A 54 11.16 -16.04 0.53
CA ASP A 54 11.83 -15.14 -0.42
C ASP A 54 10.92 -14.62 -1.55
N ALA A 55 9.62 -14.91 -1.47
CA ALA A 55 8.66 -14.56 -2.51
C ALA A 55 7.38 -13.93 -1.95
N ILE A 56 6.70 -13.15 -2.80
CA ILE A 56 5.37 -12.59 -2.52
C ILE A 56 4.37 -12.97 -3.61
N THR A 57 3.16 -13.32 -3.22
CA THR A 57 2.03 -13.60 -4.13
C THR A 57 1.14 -12.37 -4.31
N SER A 58 0.28 -12.37 -5.34
CA SER A 58 -0.71 -11.29 -5.53
C SER A 58 -1.66 -11.14 -4.34
N ASP A 59 -2.06 -12.24 -3.70
CA ASP A 59 -2.98 -12.22 -2.57
C ASP A 59 -2.32 -11.61 -1.33
N GLN A 60 -1.08 -12.01 -1.04
CA GLN A 60 -0.27 -11.42 0.03
C GLN A 60 -0.03 -9.93 -0.20
N LEU A 61 0.27 -9.55 -1.43
CA LEU A 61 0.40 -8.16 -1.80
C LEU A 61 -0.92 -7.40 -1.55
N ALA A 62 -2.06 -7.94 -2.00
CA ALA A 62 -3.37 -7.33 -1.81
C ALA A 62 -3.72 -7.15 -0.32
N VAL A 63 -3.45 -8.16 0.50
CA VAL A 63 -3.62 -8.09 1.96
C VAL A 63 -2.71 -7.02 2.57
N SER A 64 -1.45 -6.93 2.13
CA SER A 64 -0.52 -5.90 2.63
C SER A 64 -1.01 -4.47 2.36
N ILE A 65 -1.60 -4.26 1.17
CA ILE A 65 -2.16 -2.98 0.75
C ILE A 65 -3.42 -2.68 1.55
N ALA A 66 -4.32 -3.66 1.69
CA ALA A 66 -5.53 -3.54 2.49
C ALA A 66 -5.20 -3.19 3.95
N LEU A 67 -4.17 -3.81 4.52
CA LEU A 67 -3.69 -3.52 5.88
C LEU A 67 -3.12 -2.10 6.00
N LYS A 68 -2.33 -1.63 5.02
CA LYS A 68 -1.82 -0.25 5.01
C LYS A 68 -2.96 0.77 4.97
N ARG A 69 -3.96 0.54 4.11
CA ARG A 69 -5.17 1.36 4.04
C ARG A 69 -5.95 1.33 5.36
N ALA A 70 -6.14 0.15 5.95
CA ALA A 70 -6.82 0.00 7.23
C ALA A 70 -6.11 0.78 8.36
N LYS A 71 -4.78 0.71 8.43
CA LYS A 71 -3.98 1.51 9.38
C LYS A 71 -4.17 3.01 9.19
N ALA A 72 -4.25 3.48 7.95
CA ALA A 72 -4.51 4.88 7.65
C ALA A 72 -5.92 5.31 8.09
N ARG A 73 -6.94 4.46 7.89
CA ARG A 73 -8.29 4.69 8.44
C ARG A 73 -8.25 4.82 9.95
N VAL A 74 -7.60 3.88 10.64
CA VAL A 74 -7.50 3.88 12.11
C VAL A 74 -6.82 5.15 12.63
N ALA A 75 -5.81 5.67 11.92
CA ALA A 75 -5.14 6.91 12.33
C ALA A 75 -6.07 8.13 12.37
N VAL A 76 -7.15 8.14 11.58
CA VAL A 76 -8.19 9.17 11.58
C VAL A 76 -9.31 8.84 12.57
N VAL A 77 -9.79 7.60 12.54
CA VAL A 77 -10.97 7.18 13.32
C VAL A 77 -10.67 7.16 14.82
N ALA A 78 -9.52 6.63 15.23
CA ALA A 78 -9.25 6.35 16.64
C ALA A 78 -9.24 7.61 17.54
N PRO A 79 -8.61 8.74 17.17
CA PRO A 79 -8.64 9.95 17.98
C PRO A 79 -10.06 10.53 18.14
N LEU A 80 -10.86 10.50 17.07
CA LEU A 80 -12.23 11.01 17.08
C LEU A 80 -13.12 10.12 17.96
N MET A 81 -13.05 8.81 17.78
CA MET A 81 -13.83 7.86 18.59
C MET A 81 -13.38 7.82 20.06
N ALA A 82 -12.13 8.19 20.36
CA ALA A 82 -11.70 8.38 21.75
C ALA A 82 -12.33 9.62 22.41
N ALA A 83 -12.87 10.55 21.62
CA ALA A 83 -13.59 11.72 22.08
C ALA A 83 -15.12 11.52 22.10
N ASP A 84 -15.66 10.45 21.53
CA ASP A 84 -17.07 10.05 21.68
C ASP A 84 -17.30 9.53 23.12
N LEU A 85 -17.71 10.42 24.02
CA LEU A 85 -17.82 10.13 25.45
C LEU A 85 -19.11 9.37 25.79
N ASN A 86 -20.14 9.51 24.96
CA ASN A 86 -21.44 8.91 25.20
C ASN A 86 -21.63 7.58 24.45
N GLY A 87 -20.82 7.32 23.42
CA GLY A 87 -20.80 6.09 22.63
C GLY A 87 -21.86 6.01 21.52
N ASP A 88 -22.38 7.13 21.04
CA ASP A 88 -23.41 7.18 20.00
C ASP A 88 -22.83 7.15 18.57
N GLY A 89 -21.50 7.18 18.43
CA GLY A 89 -20.79 7.13 17.16
C GLY A 89 -20.68 8.47 16.44
N ALA A 90 -21.11 9.57 17.06
CA ALA A 90 -20.80 10.93 16.64
C ALA A 90 -19.92 11.62 17.69
N VAL A 91 -19.28 12.72 17.31
CA VAL A 91 -18.47 13.51 18.24
C VAL A 91 -18.93 14.95 18.18
N THR A 92 -19.51 15.41 19.28
CA THR A 92 -19.90 16.82 19.43
C THR A 92 -18.70 17.69 19.83
N ARG A 93 -18.83 19.00 19.63
CA ARG A 93 -17.86 19.98 20.15
C ARG A 93 -17.67 19.85 21.66
N GLU A 94 -18.76 19.65 22.40
CA GLU A 94 -18.75 19.50 23.86
C GLU A 94 -17.93 18.29 24.29
N GLU A 95 -18.13 17.15 23.64
CA GLU A 95 -17.40 15.92 23.94
C GLU A 95 -15.93 16.03 23.55
N MET A 96 -15.62 16.64 22.41
CA MET A 96 -14.24 16.94 22.01
C MET A 96 -13.53 17.80 23.07
N LEU A 97 -14.17 18.87 23.55
CA LEU A 97 -13.64 19.73 24.60
C LEU A 97 -13.50 18.97 25.93
N GLY A 98 -14.47 18.12 26.27
CA GLY A 98 -14.42 17.26 27.45
C GLY A 98 -13.24 16.29 27.41
N ALA A 99 -13.07 15.57 26.30
CA ALA A 99 -11.95 14.66 26.07
C ALA A 99 -10.60 15.40 26.10
N ALA A 100 -10.53 16.58 25.48
CA ALA A 100 -9.32 17.40 25.46
C ALA A 100 -8.81 17.77 26.86
N GLN A 101 -9.68 17.96 27.85
CA GLN A 101 -9.27 18.31 29.22
C GLN A 101 -8.35 17.25 29.85
N ALA A 102 -8.53 15.97 29.52
CA ALA A 102 -7.69 14.87 30.02
C ALA A 102 -6.36 14.72 29.26
N LEU A 103 -6.20 15.39 28.11
CA LEU A 103 -5.03 15.27 27.24
C LEU A 103 -3.93 16.29 27.58
N LYS A 104 -2.69 15.98 27.20
CA LYS A 104 -1.59 16.95 27.16
C LYS A 104 -1.79 17.97 26.05
N ALA A 105 -1.17 19.15 26.17
CA ALA A 105 -1.34 20.26 25.22
C ALA A 105 -1.15 19.85 23.75
N GLU A 106 -0.12 19.05 23.45
CA GLU A 106 0.16 18.62 22.07
C GLU A 106 -0.90 17.66 21.53
N ALA A 107 -1.46 16.81 22.40
CA ALA A 107 -2.54 15.90 22.05
C ALA A 107 -3.87 16.65 21.87
N ARG A 108 -4.13 17.70 22.66
CA ARG A 108 -5.28 18.60 22.47
C ARG A 108 -5.26 19.28 21.11
N VAL A 109 -4.12 19.86 20.73
CA VAL A 109 -3.96 20.54 19.43
C VAL A 109 -4.15 19.57 18.26
N ARG A 110 -3.69 18.32 18.41
CA ARG A 110 -3.93 17.28 17.40
C ARG A 110 -5.42 16.93 17.31
N LEU A 111 -6.08 16.66 18.43
CA LEU A 111 -7.49 16.33 18.46
C LEU A 111 -8.37 17.44 17.87
N ASP A 112 -8.11 18.71 18.22
CA ASP A 112 -8.84 19.86 17.68
C ASP A 112 -8.66 20.01 16.17
N ARG A 113 -7.44 19.79 15.67
CA ARG A 113 -7.17 19.74 14.22
C ARG A 113 -7.92 18.59 13.56
N ASP A 114 -7.86 17.39 14.13
CA ASP A 114 -8.49 16.21 13.55
C ASP A 114 -10.02 16.36 13.52
N PHE A 115 -10.61 16.95 14.58
CA PHE A 115 -12.03 17.31 14.65
C PHE A 115 -12.41 18.30 13.56
N GLY A 116 -11.75 19.47 13.50
CA GLY A 116 -12.08 20.49 12.51
C GLY A 116 -11.78 20.06 11.07
N ALA A 117 -10.90 19.09 10.90
CA ALA A 117 -10.66 18.49 9.59
C ALA A 117 -11.73 17.44 9.26
N ALA A 118 -12.42 16.85 10.24
CA ALA A 118 -13.48 15.86 10.03
C ALA A 118 -14.87 16.46 9.89
N ASP A 119 -15.16 17.54 10.62
CA ASP A 119 -16.37 18.36 10.52
C ASP A 119 -16.39 19.09 9.16
N ALA A 120 -16.98 18.43 8.15
CA ALA A 120 -16.83 18.82 6.76
C ALA A 120 -17.82 19.93 6.37
N ASP A 121 -18.98 19.96 7.01
CA ASP A 121 -19.99 21.00 6.81
C ASP A 121 -19.93 22.14 7.84
N GLY A 122 -19.14 21.98 8.91
CA GLY A 122 -18.86 23.01 9.89
C GLY A 122 -19.98 23.23 10.90
N ASP A 123 -20.84 22.24 11.11
CA ASP A 123 -21.98 22.33 12.03
C ASP A 123 -21.58 22.07 13.50
N GLY A 124 -20.33 21.66 13.75
CA GLY A 124 -19.80 21.37 15.09
C GLY A 124 -20.12 19.96 15.59
N LEU A 125 -20.60 19.07 14.71
CA LEU A 125 -20.87 17.66 14.97
C LEU A 125 -20.13 16.81 13.94
N VAL A 126 -19.18 16.01 14.39
CA VAL A 126 -18.51 15.04 13.52
C VAL A 126 -19.33 13.75 13.51
N THR A 127 -20.02 13.50 12.41
CA THR A 127 -20.87 12.31 12.22
C THR A 127 -20.06 11.08 11.81
N ALA A 128 -20.64 9.88 12.01
CA ALA A 128 -20.06 8.63 11.51
C ALA A 128 -19.79 8.64 9.99
N ALA A 129 -20.63 9.35 9.21
CA ALA A 129 -20.47 9.46 7.77
C ALA A 129 -19.24 10.31 7.40
N GLU A 130 -19.03 11.42 8.10
CA GLU A 130 -17.84 12.27 7.90
C GLU A 130 -16.56 11.56 8.32
N ILE A 131 -16.58 10.88 9.47
CA ILE A 131 -15.46 10.03 9.91
C ILE A 131 -15.12 8.99 8.85
N ALA A 132 -16.13 8.30 8.30
CA ALA A 132 -15.93 7.29 7.27
C ALA A 132 -15.35 7.91 5.98
N SER A 133 -15.84 9.07 5.56
CA SER A 133 -15.32 9.79 4.39
C SER A 133 -13.85 10.15 4.56
N ARG A 134 -13.50 10.75 5.70
CA ARG A 134 -12.12 11.14 6.01
C ARG A 134 -11.19 9.96 6.18
N ALA A 135 -11.67 8.88 6.77
CA ALA A 135 -10.94 7.63 6.84
C ALA A 135 -10.61 7.09 5.43
N GLU A 136 -11.58 7.13 4.51
CA GLU A 136 -11.35 6.67 3.14
C GLU A 136 -10.38 7.59 2.37
N GLU A 137 -10.47 8.91 2.56
CA GLU A 137 -9.48 9.85 2.01
C GLU A 137 -8.07 9.55 2.52
N ALA A 138 -7.91 9.25 3.81
CA ALA A 138 -6.64 8.85 4.39
C ALA A 138 -6.14 7.51 3.83
N ALA A 139 -7.04 6.54 3.62
CA ALA A 139 -6.71 5.27 2.98
C ALA A 139 -6.21 5.44 1.54
N LEU A 140 -6.89 6.27 0.75
CA LEU A 140 -6.51 6.58 -0.63
C LEU A 140 -5.22 7.41 -0.70
N SER A 141 -5.00 8.31 0.26
CA SER A 141 -3.76 9.08 0.35
C SER A 141 -2.56 8.20 0.71
N ALA A 142 -2.75 7.27 1.66
CA ALA A 142 -1.73 6.31 2.05
C ALA A 142 -1.42 5.30 0.93
N TYR A 143 -2.43 4.89 0.17
CA TYR A 143 -2.25 3.94 -0.93
C TYR A 143 -3.29 4.12 -2.04
N GLY A 144 -3.04 5.08 -2.93
CA GLY A 144 -3.97 5.45 -4.00
C GLY A 144 -3.88 4.57 -5.25
N PRO A 145 -4.73 4.82 -6.26
CA PRO A 145 -4.77 4.05 -7.51
C PRO A 145 -3.44 4.03 -8.26
N ALA A 146 -2.71 5.15 -8.28
CA ALA A 146 -1.40 5.25 -8.94
C ALA A 146 -0.37 4.33 -8.28
N ARG A 147 -0.28 4.36 -6.93
CA ARG A 147 0.63 3.49 -6.17
C ARG A 147 0.23 2.02 -6.29
N LEU A 148 -1.07 1.74 -6.34
CA LEU A 148 -1.59 0.39 -6.60
C LEU A 148 -1.16 -0.12 -7.98
N ALA A 149 -1.22 0.72 -9.03
CA ALA A 149 -0.74 0.34 -10.35
C ALA A 149 0.76 0.06 -10.35
N GLU A 150 1.57 0.93 -9.73
CA GLU A 150 3.03 0.73 -9.61
C GLU A 150 3.39 -0.60 -8.93
N VAL A 151 2.68 -0.96 -7.87
CA VAL A 151 3.01 -2.17 -7.11
C VAL A 151 2.40 -3.42 -7.73
N LYS A 152 1.30 -3.32 -8.49
CA LYS A 152 0.80 -4.44 -9.31
C LYS A 152 1.78 -4.84 -10.41
N VAL A 153 2.62 -3.91 -10.90
CA VAL A 153 3.68 -4.25 -11.87
C VAL A 153 4.69 -5.23 -11.28
N LEU A 154 4.83 -5.29 -9.95
CA LEU A 154 5.65 -6.31 -9.29
C LEU A 154 5.25 -7.73 -9.72
N MET A 155 3.95 -7.99 -9.88
CA MET A 155 3.43 -9.28 -10.33
C MET A 155 3.78 -9.60 -11.79
N GLY A 156 4.21 -8.61 -12.57
CA GLY A 156 4.70 -8.81 -13.92
C GLY A 156 6.14 -9.32 -13.99
N PHE A 157 6.88 -9.33 -12.88
CA PHE A 157 8.24 -9.88 -12.81
C PHE A 157 8.28 -11.39 -12.61
N ASP A 158 7.14 -12.04 -12.35
CA ASP A 158 6.99 -13.50 -12.30
C ASP A 158 7.39 -14.11 -13.65
N ALA A 159 8.62 -14.62 -13.71
CA ALA A 159 9.28 -15.02 -14.95
C ALA A 159 9.00 -16.49 -15.28
N ASP A 160 8.84 -17.32 -14.26
CA ASP A 160 8.51 -18.74 -14.40
C ASP A 160 7.00 -19.04 -14.36
N ALA A 161 6.18 -18.01 -14.09
CA ALA A 161 4.72 -18.06 -14.04
C ALA A 161 4.18 -18.98 -12.93
N ASP A 162 4.90 -19.12 -11.81
CA ASP A 162 4.47 -19.91 -10.66
C ASP A 162 3.47 -19.17 -9.73
N GLY A 163 3.19 -17.89 -10.02
CA GLY A 163 2.28 -17.04 -9.26
C GLY A 163 2.92 -16.40 -8.02
N ARG A 164 4.23 -16.53 -7.87
CA ARG A 164 5.05 -15.93 -6.82
C ARG A 164 6.09 -15.05 -7.49
N VAL A 165 6.46 -13.97 -6.81
CA VAL A 165 7.53 -13.09 -7.28
C VAL A 165 8.64 -13.10 -6.25
N THR A 166 9.79 -13.61 -6.66
CA THR A 166 11.02 -13.64 -5.88
C THR A 166 11.82 -12.35 -6.08
N LEU A 167 12.72 -12.05 -5.13
CA LEU A 167 13.65 -10.92 -5.29
C LEU A 167 14.59 -11.11 -6.49
N ASP A 168 14.95 -12.35 -6.81
CA ASP A 168 15.86 -12.67 -7.91
C ASP A 168 15.22 -12.38 -9.27
N GLU A 169 13.96 -12.75 -9.46
CA GLU A 169 13.21 -12.42 -10.67
C GLU A 169 13.07 -10.93 -10.88
N VAL A 170 12.78 -10.18 -9.82
CA VAL A 170 12.70 -8.72 -9.88
C VAL A 170 14.06 -8.12 -10.23
N ARG A 171 15.15 -8.64 -9.64
CA ARG A 171 16.52 -8.20 -9.94
C ARG A 171 16.85 -8.44 -11.41
N SER A 172 16.57 -9.63 -11.94
CA SER A 172 16.81 -9.96 -13.34
C SER A 172 15.99 -9.08 -14.29
N GLY A 173 14.71 -8.86 -13.98
CA GLY A 173 13.87 -7.97 -14.78
C GLY A 173 14.35 -6.52 -14.73
N VAL A 174 14.73 -6.01 -13.55
CA VAL A 174 15.28 -4.66 -13.40
C VAL A 174 16.58 -4.49 -14.18
N GLN A 175 17.49 -5.47 -14.13
CA GLN A 175 18.75 -5.44 -14.90
C GLN A 175 18.48 -5.33 -16.40
N ALA A 176 17.51 -6.09 -16.93
CA ALA A 176 17.14 -6.03 -18.34
C ALA A 176 16.52 -4.68 -18.77
N LEU A 177 16.02 -3.87 -17.83
CA LEU A 177 15.44 -2.54 -18.10
C LEU A 177 16.48 -1.41 -18.08
N VAL A 178 17.61 -1.62 -17.40
CA VAL A 178 18.68 -0.63 -17.23
C VAL A 178 19.92 -0.93 -18.08
N SER A 179 20.02 -2.13 -18.68
CA SER A 179 21.02 -2.50 -19.69
C SER A 179 20.77 -1.82 -21.03
#